data_AF-A0A3M2F7G3-F1
#
_entry.id   AF-A0A3M2F7G3-F1
#
_cell.length_a   1.000
_cell.length_b   1.000
_cell.length_c   1.000
_cell.angle_alpha   90.00
_cell.angle_beta   90.00
_cell.angle_gamma   90.00
#
_symmetry.space_group_name_H-M   'P 1'
#
loop_
_entity.id
_entity.type
_entity.pdbx_description
1 polymer ?
#
loop_
_entity_poly.entity_id
_entity_poly.type
_entity_poly.pdbx_seq_one_letter_code
_entity_poly.pdbx_strand_id
1 'polypeptide(L)'
;MMRHWVAVFVALAWLSPAQADEVELEIDRVASLTEQVLLESDLRQDTRVALLLPHMLAHDRRSYRIRTTDNAAWLVNWLTRRGFEVQRTSSGWRAF
;
A
#
# COMPACT_ATOMS: atom_id res chain seq x y z
N MET A 1 1.52 61.64 4.78
CA MET A 1 2.66 60.73 5.03
C MET A 1 2.14 59.30 5.05
N MET A 2 2.31 58.59 3.94
CA MET A 2 1.92 57.20 3.74
C MET A 2 2.98 56.26 4.34
N ARG A 3 2.57 55.24 5.10
CA ARG A 3 3.42 54.07 5.40
C ARG A 3 2.67 52.81 4.99
N HIS A 4 3.09 52.30 3.84
CA HIS A 4 2.77 50.95 3.36
C HIS A 4 3.43 49.95 4.30
N TRP A 5 2.66 49.04 4.89
CA TRP A 5 3.19 47.82 5.49
C TRP A 5 2.85 46.66 4.56
N VAL A 6 3.86 46.25 3.81
CA VAL A 6 3.91 44.94 3.14
C VAL A 6 4.50 43.97 4.16
N ALA A 7 3.76 42.92 4.50
CA ALA A 7 4.28 41.76 5.20
C ALA A 7 3.53 40.53 4.63
N VAL A 8 4.07 39.98 3.53
CA VAL A 8 4.80 38.69 3.49
C VAL A 8 3.86 37.52 3.76
N PHE A 9 3.45 36.88 2.67
CA PHE A 9 2.84 35.55 2.65
C PHE A 9 3.83 34.53 3.22
N VAL A 10 3.53 33.96 4.39
CA VAL A 10 4.12 32.69 4.78
C VAL A 10 3.33 31.61 4.05
N ALA A 11 3.89 31.14 2.94
CA ALA A 11 3.47 29.88 2.33
C ALA A 11 3.77 28.77 3.34
N LEU A 12 2.79 28.42 4.18
CA LEU A 12 2.77 27.09 4.77
C LEU A 12 2.64 26.13 3.59
N ALA A 13 3.76 25.55 3.19
CA ALA A 13 3.77 24.31 2.45
C ALA A 13 3.05 23.29 3.32
N TRP A 14 1.74 23.17 3.10
CA TRP A 14 0.95 22.07 3.63
C TRP A 14 1.68 20.80 3.19
N LEU A 15 2.21 20.05 4.15
CA LEU A 15 2.58 18.67 3.91
C LEU A 15 1.38 18.06 3.19
N SER A 16 1.55 17.68 1.92
CA SER A 16 0.62 16.74 1.32
C SER A 16 0.64 15.54 2.26
N PRO A 17 -0.50 15.15 2.89
CA PRO A 17 -0.53 13.84 3.53
C PRO A 17 -0.10 12.86 2.43
N ALA A 18 0.89 12.02 2.71
CA ALA A 18 1.24 10.95 1.80
C ALA A 18 -0.09 10.31 1.36
N GLN A 19 -0.40 10.36 0.06
CA GLN A 19 -1.73 9.96 -0.41
C GLN A 19 -1.95 8.53 0.02
N ALA A 20 -2.87 8.33 0.96
CA ALA A 20 -3.29 7.02 1.40
C ALA A 20 -3.93 6.36 0.18
N ASP A 21 -3.30 5.31 -0.33
CA ASP A 21 -3.80 4.57 -1.47
C ASP A 21 -4.66 3.40 -0.98
N GLU A 22 -5.72 3.10 -1.72
CA GLU A 22 -6.45 1.85 -1.60
C GLU A 22 -6.24 1.06 -2.88
N VAL A 23 -5.60 -0.11 -2.76
CA VAL A 23 -5.23 -0.95 -3.91
C VAL A 23 -5.70 -2.39 -3.68
N GLU A 24 -5.89 -3.10 -4.78
CA GLU A 24 -6.06 -4.53 -4.78
C GLU A 24 -4.69 -5.23 -4.88
N LEU A 25 -4.48 -6.23 -4.02
CA LEU A 25 -3.36 -7.15 -4.08
C LEU A 25 -3.86 -8.54 -4.40
N GLU A 26 -3.50 -9.06 -5.57
CA GLU A 26 -3.75 -10.43 -5.97
C GLU A 26 -2.48 -11.27 -5.79
N ILE A 27 -2.60 -12.45 -5.19
CA ILE A 27 -1.53 -13.43 -5.04
C ILE A 27 -1.96 -14.72 -5.77
N ASP A 28 -1.36 -14.96 -6.94
CA ASP A 28 -1.60 -16.11 -7.81
C ASP A 28 -0.52 -17.17 -7.55
N ARG A 29 -0.56 -17.76 -6.36
CA ARG A 29 0.39 -18.80 -5.94
C ARG A 29 -0.28 -19.74 -4.95
N VAL A 30 -0.07 -21.04 -5.15
CA VAL A 30 -0.43 -22.08 -4.19
C VAL A 30 0.27 -21.82 -2.86
N ALA A 31 -0.51 -21.82 -1.77
CA ALA A 31 0.03 -21.70 -0.42
C ALA A 31 -0.74 -22.57 0.56
N SER A 32 0.00 -23.13 1.51
CA SER A 32 -0.58 -23.68 2.72
C SER A 32 -1.26 -22.59 3.56
N LEU A 33 -2.17 -23.01 4.44
CA LEU A 33 -2.81 -22.10 5.39
C LEU A 33 -1.75 -21.36 6.25
N THR A 34 -0.68 -22.05 6.64
CA THR A 34 0.42 -21.44 7.41
C THR A 34 1.10 -20.32 6.63
N GLU A 35 1.46 -20.56 5.37
CA GLU A 35 2.08 -19.52 4.52
C GLU A 35 1.15 -18.33 4.30
N GLN A 36 -0.15 -18.57 4.15
CA GLN A 36 -1.13 -17.48 4.06
C GLN A 36 -1.17 -16.66 5.36
N VAL A 37 -1.30 -17.32 6.52
CA VAL A 37 -1.36 -16.62 7.82
C VAL A 37 -0.08 -15.82 8.07
N LEU A 38 1.09 -16.35 7.71
CA LEU A 38 2.36 -15.65 7.83
C LEU A 38 2.41 -14.41 6.92
N LEU A 39 2.00 -14.54 5.65
CA LEU A 39 1.94 -13.41 4.72
C LEU A 39 1.02 -12.30 5.25
N GLU A 40 -0.18 -12.66 5.68
CA GLU A 40 -1.14 -11.68 6.20
C GLU A 40 -0.66 -11.05 7.51
N SER A 41 0.00 -11.82 8.37
CA SER A 41 0.55 -11.31 9.63
C SER A 41 1.69 -10.32 9.37
N ASP A 42 2.61 -10.65 8.47
CA ASP A 42 3.69 -9.75 8.05
C ASP A 42 3.13 -8.46 7.44
N LEU A 43 2.10 -8.54 6.60
CA LEU A 43 1.45 -7.36 6.02
C LEU A 43 0.80 -6.49 7.10
N ARG A 44 0.05 -7.09 8.03
CA ARG A 44 -0.60 -6.35 9.14
C ARG A 44 0.40 -5.71 10.10
N GLN A 45 1.63 -6.22 10.17
CA GLN A 45 2.70 -5.67 11.00
C GLN A 45 3.49 -4.56 10.28
N ASP A 46 3.39 -4.42 8.96
CA ASP A 46 4.05 -3.32 8.25
C ASP A 46 3.33 -2.00 8.57
N THR A 47 4.08 -1.03 9.09
CA THR A 47 3.52 0.26 9.55
C THR A 47 2.86 1.08 8.45
N ARG A 48 3.12 0.73 7.18
CA ARG A 48 2.50 1.36 6.02
C ARG A 48 1.14 0.77 5.66
N VAL A 49 0.73 -0.33 6.29
CA VAL A 49 -0.59 -0.95 6.09
C VAL A 49 -1.56 -0.42 7.15
N ALA A 50 -2.51 0.41 6.73
CA ALA A 50 -3.56 0.93 7.59
C ALA A 50 -4.74 -0.05 7.72
N LEU A 51 -4.99 -0.86 6.68
CA LEU A 51 -6.05 -1.88 6.67
C LEU A 51 -5.73 -2.97 5.65
N LEU A 52 -6.00 -4.23 6.04
CA LEU A 52 -5.94 -5.40 5.17
C LEU A 52 -7.27 -6.16 5.25
N LEU A 53 -8.03 -6.16 4.16
CA LEU A 53 -9.29 -6.89 4.05
C LEU A 53 -9.17 -8.02 3.03
N PRO A 54 -9.40 -9.29 3.42
CA PRO A 54 -9.51 -10.37 2.45
C PRO A 54 -10.76 -10.17 1.60
N HIS A 55 -10.60 -10.24 0.28
CA HIS A 55 -11.70 -10.22 -0.68
C HIS A 55 -12.04 -11.63 -1.17
N MET A 56 -11.01 -12.44 -1.47
CA MET A 56 -11.15 -13.83 -1.90
C MET A 56 -9.96 -14.64 -1.36
N LEU A 57 -10.23 -15.83 -0.82
CA LEU A 57 -9.20 -16.74 -0.32
C LEU A 57 -9.45 -18.15 -0.89
N ALA A 58 -8.68 -18.53 -1.90
CA ALA A 58 -8.64 -19.88 -2.45
C ALA A 58 -7.21 -20.45 -2.33
N HIS A 59 -7.08 -21.76 -2.57
CA HIS A 59 -5.82 -22.49 -2.42
C HIS A 59 -4.70 -21.96 -3.32
N ASP A 60 -5.03 -21.60 -4.56
CA ASP A 60 -4.12 -21.13 -5.61
C ASP A 60 -4.17 -19.62 -5.83
N ARG A 61 -5.25 -18.96 -5.39
CA ARG A 61 -5.46 -17.53 -5.61
C ARG A 61 -6.05 -16.83 -4.40
N ARG A 62 -5.46 -15.70 -4.04
CA ARG A 62 -5.92 -14.84 -2.95
C ARG A 62 -6.00 -13.40 -3.44
N SER A 63 -7.03 -12.66 -3.03
CA SER A 63 -7.16 -11.23 -3.28
C SER A 63 -7.45 -10.49 -1.98
N TYR A 64 -6.77 -9.37 -1.80
CA TYR A 64 -6.91 -8.48 -0.65
C TYR A 64 -7.12 -7.05 -1.11
N ARG A 65 -7.94 -6.31 -0.38
CA ARG A 65 -7.94 -4.86 -0.43
C ARG A 65 -7.01 -4.32 0.65
N ILE A 66 -6.04 -3.51 0.23
CA ILE A 66 -5.04 -2.92 1.11
C ILE A 66 -5.24 -1.41 1.10
N ARG A 67 -5.44 -0.83 2.28
CA ARG A 67 -5.31 0.61 2.47
C ARG A 67 -3.96 0.90 3.08
N THR A 68 -3.17 1.72 2.40
CA THR A 68 -1.84 2.12 2.86
C THR A 68 -1.87 3.52 3.47
N THR A 69 -0.91 3.81 4.36
CA THR A 69 -0.74 5.16 4.92
C THR A 69 0.02 6.10 3.96
N ASP A 70 0.68 5.52 2.96
CA ASP A 70 1.48 6.17 1.92
C ASP A 70 1.15 5.57 0.54
N ASN A 71 1.93 5.92 -0.47
CA ASN A 71 1.78 5.36 -1.82
C ASN A 71 2.07 3.85 -1.82
N ALA A 72 1.19 3.06 -2.43
CA ALA A 72 1.27 1.60 -2.45
C ALA A 72 2.44 1.00 -3.28
N ALA A 73 3.28 1.81 -3.93
CA ALA A 73 4.42 1.34 -4.73
C ALA A 73 5.46 0.56 -3.93
N TRP A 74 5.54 0.74 -2.60
CA TRP A 74 6.44 -0.03 -1.76
C TRP A 74 6.10 -1.53 -1.71
N LEU A 75 4.83 -1.91 -1.98
CA LEU A 75 4.39 -3.30 -1.99
C LEU A 75 5.20 -4.13 -2.98
N VAL A 76 5.59 -3.55 -4.12
CA VAL A 76 6.42 -4.20 -5.13
C VAL A 76 7.73 -4.69 -4.49
N ASN A 77 8.48 -3.79 -3.88
CA ASN A 77 9.75 -4.13 -3.21
C ASN A 77 9.55 -5.09 -2.03
N TRP A 78 8.42 -5.00 -1.33
CA TRP A 78 8.10 -5.88 -0.21
C TRP A 78 7.82 -7.32 -0.66
N LEU A 79 7.11 -7.49 -1.78
CA LEU A 79 6.78 -8.76 -2.40
C LEU A 79 8.01 -9.38 -3.09
N THR A 80 8.78 -8.60 -3.86
CA THR A 80 9.98 -9.10 -4.54
C THR A 80 11.04 -9.60 -3.55
N ARG A 81 11.21 -8.96 -2.39
CA ARG A 81 12.11 -9.45 -1.33
C ARG A 81 11.67 -10.79 -0.73
N ARG A 82 10.41 -11.19 -0.93
CA ARG A 82 9.84 -12.49 -0.54
C ARG A 82 9.77 -13.48 -1.70
N GLY A 83 10.42 -13.17 -2.82
CA GLY A 83 10.56 -14.05 -3.97
C GLY A 83 9.38 -14.06 -4.93
N PHE A 84 8.50 -13.05 -4.86
CA PHE A 84 7.42 -12.89 -5.84
C PHE A 84 7.88 -12.10 -7.06
N GLU A 85 7.41 -12.51 -8.23
CA GLU A 85 7.34 -11.61 -9.38
C GLU A 85 6.07 -10.76 -9.26
N VAL A 86 6.15 -9.48 -9.64
CA VAL A 86 5.06 -8.52 -9.42
C VAL A 86 4.71 -7.81 -10.72
N GLN A 87 3.43 -7.78 -11.05
CA GLN A 87 2.87 -7.09 -12.19
C GLN A 87 1.87 -6.02 -11.75
N ARG A 88 1.89 -4.85 -12.41
CA ARG A 88 0.88 -3.81 -12.20
C ARG A 88 -0.45 -4.22 -12.84
N THR A 89 -1.55 -4.03 -12.13
CA THR A 89 -2.92 -4.17 -12.65
C THR A 89 -3.63 -2.81 -12.68
N SER A 90 -4.87 -2.79 -13.20
CA SER A 90 -5.72 -1.59 -13.17
C SER A 90 -6.13 -1.19 -11.74
N SER A 91 -6.24 -2.15 -10.83
CA SER A 91 -6.69 -1.94 -9.44
C SER A 91 -5.54 -1.97 -8.41
N GLY A 92 -4.33 -2.36 -8.80
CA GLY A 92 -3.19 -2.44 -7.89
C GLY A 92 -2.08 -3.33 -8.41
N TRP A 93 -1.84 -4.46 -7.74
CA TRP A 93 -0.71 -5.34 -8.00
C TRP A 93 -1.13 -6.81 -8.00
N ARG A 94 -0.51 -7.60 -8.87
CA ARG A 94 -0.59 -9.06 -8.88
C ARG A 94 0.79 -9.64 -8.64
N ALA A 95 0.89 -10.63 -7.75
CA ALA A 95 2.11 -11.33 -7.42
C ALA A 95 1.98 -12.82 -7.70
N PHE A 96 3.02 -13.45 -8.25
CA PHE A 96 3.08 -14.88 -8.59
C PHE A 96 4.43 -15.48 -8.23
#